data_AF-A0A840UXH6-F1
#
_entry.id   AF-A0A840UXH6-F1
#
_cell.length_a   1.000
_cell.length_b   1.000
_cell.length_c   1.000
_cell.angle_alpha   90.00
_cell.angle_beta   90.00
_cell.angle_gamma   90.00
#
_symmetry.space_group_name_H-M   'P 1'
#
loop_
_entity.id
_entity.type
_entity.pdbx_description
1 polymer ?
#
loop_
_entity_poly.entity_id
_entity_poly.type
_entity_poly.pdbx_seq_one_letter_code
_entity_poly.pdbx_strand_id
1 'polypeptide(L)'
;MKPATSFSLLLIAVLATVVVEERRIKDLRKQLDELRALREATPSATLEPPVESEPLALPPSQRTLPKDFPLPTDEQIKELALSDRADLYLQLGLTSTEQAYVESIVKAMRQTQQELAVAWVSSDQDAQGGLIAKMNEAEAEADTALRAFFNNESDIATFRDGLAMQADIELYHQLSPYLAVQGATFNKAKETAFIEALHQIRTTIGGIDWNSPEALPFFSTGSAEQRFDEEWEKIDDGLKTVMPVFLNGHEIEAVVSARKELYDSMHHSLFPSEEDSSEAETPAEETPEGAPSDAPEGP
;
A
#
# COMPACT_ATOMS: atom_id res chain seq x y z
N MET A 1 29.83 9.84 14.94
CA MET A 1 29.40 9.88 13.52
C MET A 1 28.12 10.71 13.47
N LYS A 2 27.96 11.63 12.51
CA LYS A 2 26.87 12.63 12.50
C LYS A 2 25.63 12.02 11.83
N PRO A 3 24.51 11.79 12.55
CA PRO A 3 23.28 11.18 12.00
C PRO A 3 22.41 12.14 11.19
N ALA A 4 22.85 13.38 10.96
CA ALA A 4 22.03 14.43 10.37
C ALA A 4 21.73 14.24 8.87
N THR A 5 22.60 13.56 8.12
CA THR A 5 22.44 13.36 6.67
C THR A 5 21.49 12.21 6.33
N SER A 6 21.49 11.12 7.09
CA SER A 6 20.54 10.00 6.89
C SER A 6 19.08 10.41 7.16
N PHE A 7 18.86 11.39 8.04
CA PHE A 7 17.53 11.93 8.36
C PHE A 7 16.92 12.71 7.19
N SER A 8 17.73 13.47 6.46
CA SER A 8 17.28 14.25 5.30
C SER A 8 16.81 13.35 4.16
N LEU A 9 17.51 12.23 3.92
CA LEU A 9 17.21 11.32 2.81
C LEU A 9 15.95 10.50 3.07
N LEU A 10 15.73 10.04 4.30
CA LEU A 10 14.52 9.29 4.61
C LEU A 10 13.28 10.19 4.61
N LEU A 11 13.41 11.46 5.05
CA LEU A 11 12.35 12.45 4.90
C LEU A 11 12.06 12.73 3.42
N ILE A 12 13.09 12.81 2.57
CA ILE A 12 12.93 12.95 1.12
C ILE A 12 12.27 11.71 0.52
N ALA A 13 12.60 10.50 0.95
CA ALA A 13 11.96 9.26 0.46
C ALA A 13 10.48 9.19 0.87
N VAL A 14 10.14 9.57 2.10
CA VAL A 14 8.75 9.69 2.57
C VAL A 14 7.99 10.79 1.82
N LEU A 15 8.61 11.95 1.58
CA LEU A 15 8.00 13.01 0.79
C LEU A 15 7.87 12.63 -0.70
N ALA A 16 8.82 11.89 -1.24
CA ALA A 16 8.78 11.39 -2.61
C ALA A 16 7.65 10.36 -2.78
N THR A 17 7.46 9.44 -1.82
CA THR A 17 6.32 8.52 -1.81
C THR A 17 5.00 9.26 -1.68
N VAL A 18 4.91 10.30 -0.83
CA VAL A 18 3.72 11.16 -0.76
C VAL A 18 3.45 11.88 -2.09
N VAL A 19 4.47 12.42 -2.75
CA VAL A 19 4.31 13.11 -4.05
C VAL A 19 3.95 12.14 -5.18
N VAL A 20 4.49 10.91 -5.16
CA VAL A 20 4.13 9.84 -6.10
C VAL A 20 2.67 9.43 -5.89
N GLU A 21 2.24 9.25 -4.64
CA GLU A 21 0.85 8.95 -4.31
C GLU A 21 -0.09 10.11 -4.67
N GLU A 22 0.28 11.36 -4.45
CA GLU A 22 -0.51 12.51 -4.89
C GLU A 22 -0.65 12.58 -6.43
N ARG A 23 0.42 12.27 -7.17
CA ARG A 23 0.38 12.19 -8.64
C ARG A 23 -0.51 11.04 -9.10
N ARG A 24 -0.40 9.87 -8.46
CA ARG A 24 -1.24 8.70 -8.74
C ARG A 24 -2.71 8.99 -8.47
N ILE A 25 -3.04 9.60 -7.34
CA ILE A 25 -4.39 10.06 -6.98
C ILE A 25 -4.92 11.07 -8.02
N LYS A 26 -4.07 12.01 -8.46
CA LYS A 26 -4.45 12.99 -9.48
C LYS A 26 -4.72 12.34 -10.84
N ASP A 27 -3.93 11.34 -11.23
CA ASP A 27 -4.13 10.62 -12.49
C ASP A 27 -5.38 9.73 -12.44
N LEU A 28 -5.61 9.04 -11.31
CA LEU A 28 -6.84 8.27 -11.06
C LEU A 28 -8.09 9.16 -11.10
N ARG A 29 -8.04 10.38 -10.53
CA ARG A 29 -9.13 11.36 -10.64
C ARG A 29 -9.38 11.77 -12.08
N LYS A 30 -8.33 12.01 -12.85
CA LYS A 30 -8.44 12.35 -14.27
C LYS A 30 -9.06 11.20 -15.09
N GLN A 31 -8.61 9.97 -14.87
CA GLN A 31 -9.18 8.79 -15.52
C GLN A 31 -10.66 8.59 -15.14
N LEU A 32 -11.02 8.83 -13.87
CA LEU A 32 -12.41 8.78 -13.41
C LEU A 32 -13.28 9.83 -14.12
N ASP A 33 -12.77 11.05 -14.27
CA ASP A 33 -13.49 12.13 -14.97
C ASP A 33 -13.62 11.84 -16.48
N GLU A 34 -12.60 11.27 -17.12
CA GLU A 34 -12.66 10.82 -18.51
C GLU A 34 -13.69 9.68 -18.69
N LEU A 35 -13.73 8.70 -17.77
CA LEU A 35 -14.72 7.63 -17.77
C LEU A 35 -16.14 8.17 -17.54
N ARG A 36 -16.31 9.18 -16.68
CA ARG A 36 -17.61 9.87 -16.50
C ARG A 36 -18.04 10.58 -17.78
N ALA A 37 -17.13 11.32 -18.42
CA ALA A 37 -17.41 11.99 -19.69
C ALA A 37 -17.80 10.98 -20.80
N LEU A 38 -17.14 9.82 -20.86
CA LEU A 38 -17.48 8.74 -21.79
C LEU A 38 -18.85 8.11 -21.50
N ARG A 39 -19.19 7.93 -20.21
CA ARG A 39 -20.50 7.41 -19.78
C ARG A 39 -21.64 8.39 -20.11
N GLU A 40 -21.41 9.68 -19.95
CA GLU A 40 -22.38 10.73 -20.31
C GLU A 40 -22.53 10.90 -21.82
N ALA A 41 -21.48 10.62 -22.60
CA ALA A 41 -21.49 10.66 -24.05
C ALA A 41 -22.14 9.43 -24.72
N THR A 42 -22.37 8.35 -23.97
CA THR A 42 -22.94 7.10 -24.51
C THR A 42 -24.41 6.96 -24.08
N PRO A 43 -25.39 6.96 -25.01
CA PRO A 43 -26.79 6.80 -24.64
C PRO A 43 -27.02 5.42 -24.02
N SER A 44 -27.62 5.44 -22.83
CA SER A 44 -27.88 4.28 -21.97
C SER A 44 -28.62 3.17 -22.74
N ALA A 45 -27.89 2.11 -23.11
CA ALA A 45 -28.51 0.86 -23.51
C ALA A 45 -29.02 0.17 -22.25
N THR A 46 -30.33 -0.04 -22.18
CA THR A 46 -30.98 -0.83 -21.13
C THR A 46 -30.43 -2.26 -21.18
N LEU A 47 -29.39 -2.52 -20.40
CA LEU A 47 -28.91 -3.87 -20.13
C LEU A 47 -29.83 -4.47 -19.06
N GLU A 48 -30.52 -5.55 -19.42
CA GLU A 48 -31.20 -6.41 -18.45
C GLU A 48 -30.17 -6.87 -17.40
N PRO A 49 -30.52 -6.85 -16.10
CA PRO A 49 -29.59 -7.23 -15.06
C PRO A 49 -29.19 -8.70 -15.25
N PRO A 50 -27.89 -9.04 -15.16
CA PRO A 50 -27.47 -10.43 -15.16
C PRO A 50 -28.09 -11.11 -13.94
N VAL A 51 -28.57 -12.34 -14.15
CA VAL A 51 -29.12 -13.20 -13.10
C VAL A 51 -28.05 -13.37 -12.02
N GLU A 52 -28.31 -12.73 -10.90
CA GLU A 52 -27.51 -12.73 -9.68
C GLU A 52 -27.36 -14.19 -9.23
N SER A 53 -26.14 -14.71 -9.33
CA SER A 53 -25.79 -15.96 -8.66
C SER A 53 -25.60 -15.59 -7.19
N GLU A 54 -26.55 -15.96 -6.33
CA GLU A 54 -26.49 -15.70 -4.89
C GLU A 54 -25.10 -16.12 -4.34
N PRO A 55 -24.35 -15.21 -3.71
CA PRO A 55 -23.18 -15.60 -2.94
C PRO A 55 -23.64 -16.50 -1.79
N LEU A 56 -22.90 -17.57 -1.54
CA LEU A 56 -22.96 -18.42 -0.35
C LEU A 56 -22.52 -17.64 0.93
N ALA A 57 -22.98 -16.41 1.10
CA ALA A 57 -22.76 -15.65 2.33
C ALA A 57 -23.67 -16.21 3.43
N LEU A 58 -23.08 -16.55 4.57
CA LEU A 58 -23.81 -16.80 5.81
C LEU A 58 -24.77 -15.63 6.09
N PRO A 59 -25.94 -15.86 6.71
CA PRO A 59 -26.90 -14.78 6.95
C PRO A 59 -26.24 -13.66 7.79
N PRO A 60 -26.43 -12.37 7.42
CA PRO A 60 -25.74 -11.20 8.00
C PRO A 60 -26.15 -10.84 9.45
N SER A 61 -26.49 -11.81 10.30
CA SER A 61 -27.30 -11.57 11.50
C SER A 61 -26.57 -11.63 12.86
N GLN A 62 -25.23 -11.55 12.89
CA GLN A 62 -24.48 -11.59 14.17
C GLN A 62 -23.41 -10.51 14.35
N ARG A 63 -23.20 -9.64 13.36
CA ARG A 63 -22.18 -8.58 13.44
C ARG A 63 -22.65 -7.41 14.30
N THR A 64 -21.73 -6.82 15.05
CA THR A 64 -22.03 -5.75 16.01
C THR A 64 -21.54 -4.41 15.49
N LEU A 65 -22.46 -3.62 14.92
CA LEU A 65 -22.19 -2.21 14.57
C LEU A 65 -22.48 -1.28 15.76
N PRO A 66 -21.65 -0.26 16.01
CA PRO A 66 -22.01 0.83 16.92
C PRO A 66 -23.32 1.49 16.48
N LYS A 67 -24.22 1.76 17.43
CA LYS A 67 -25.57 2.28 17.13
C LYS A 67 -25.56 3.66 16.47
N ASP A 68 -24.49 4.40 16.69
CA ASP A 68 -24.24 5.77 16.26
C ASP A 68 -23.24 5.84 15.10
N PHE A 69 -22.82 4.70 14.54
CA PHE A 69 -21.95 4.72 13.37
C PHE A 69 -22.69 5.35 12.17
N PRO A 70 -22.11 6.38 11.52
CA PRO A 70 -22.80 7.08 10.45
C PRO A 70 -22.99 6.18 9.23
N LEU A 71 -24.07 6.43 8.48
CA LEU A 71 -24.21 5.83 7.17
C LEU A 71 -23.14 6.40 6.23
N PRO A 72 -22.50 5.56 5.39
CA PRO A 72 -21.52 6.04 4.45
C PRO A 72 -22.18 6.95 3.39
N THR A 73 -21.46 7.97 2.92
CA THR A 73 -21.90 8.81 1.81
C THR A 73 -21.80 8.05 0.48
N ASP A 74 -22.47 8.54 -0.57
CA ASP A 74 -22.39 7.94 -1.91
C ASP A 74 -20.95 7.92 -2.46
N GLU A 75 -20.15 8.93 -2.13
CA GLU A 75 -18.71 8.96 -2.45
C GLU A 75 -17.96 7.86 -1.72
N GLN A 76 -18.21 7.68 -0.42
CA GLN A 76 -17.56 6.62 0.36
C GLN A 76 -17.93 5.23 -0.14
N ILE A 77 -19.19 5.00 -0.55
CA ILE A 77 -19.60 3.72 -1.14
C ILE A 77 -18.83 3.44 -2.43
N LYS A 78 -18.62 4.46 -3.28
CA LYS A 78 -17.82 4.32 -4.51
C LYS A 78 -16.35 4.04 -4.19
N GLU A 79 -15.78 4.72 -3.20
CA GLU A 79 -14.41 4.47 -2.76
C GLU A 79 -14.24 3.03 -2.24
N LEU A 80 -15.17 2.54 -1.43
CA LEU A 80 -15.16 1.17 -0.91
C LEU A 80 -15.28 0.13 -2.03
N ALA A 81 -16.13 0.38 -3.03
CA ALA A 81 -16.29 -0.49 -4.19
C ALA A 81 -15.06 -0.52 -5.12
N LEU A 82 -14.19 0.49 -5.04
CA LEU A 82 -12.93 0.59 -5.78
C LEU A 82 -11.71 0.25 -4.92
N SER A 83 -11.92 -0.08 -3.64
CA SER A 83 -10.82 -0.46 -2.75
C SER A 83 -10.23 -1.80 -3.17
N ASP A 84 -8.95 -1.98 -2.86
CA ASP A 84 -8.24 -3.26 -2.98
C ASP A 84 -8.86 -4.39 -2.13
N ARG A 85 -9.64 -4.03 -1.10
CA ARG A 85 -10.40 -4.96 -0.25
C ARG A 85 -11.83 -5.21 -0.71
N ALA A 86 -12.27 -4.66 -1.85
CA ALA A 86 -13.65 -4.82 -2.31
C ALA A 86 -14.04 -6.30 -2.47
N ASP A 87 -13.15 -7.13 -3.02
CA ASP A 87 -13.36 -8.57 -3.16
C ASP A 87 -13.46 -9.29 -1.80
N LEU A 88 -12.62 -8.90 -0.83
CA LEU A 88 -12.67 -9.42 0.55
C LEU A 88 -14.00 -9.05 1.23
N TYR A 89 -14.44 -7.80 1.08
CA TYR A 89 -15.70 -7.33 1.62
C TYR A 89 -16.91 -8.04 1.00
N LEU A 90 -16.84 -8.35 -0.30
CA LEU A 90 -17.85 -9.14 -0.99
C LEU A 90 -17.85 -10.59 -0.50
N GLN A 91 -16.68 -11.21 -0.34
CA GLN A 91 -16.53 -12.58 0.19
C GLN A 91 -17.10 -12.70 1.60
N LEU A 92 -16.87 -11.69 2.44
CA LEU A 92 -17.44 -11.59 3.78
C LEU A 92 -18.92 -11.21 3.76
N GLY A 93 -19.50 -10.82 2.62
CA GLY A 93 -20.89 -10.37 2.54
C GLY A 93 -21.15 -9.16 3.44
N LEU A 94 -20.21 -8.20 3.48
CA LEU A 94 -20.37 -6.97 4.24
C LEU A 94 -21.29 -5.99 3.51
N THR A 95 -22.25 -5.40 4.22
CA THR A 95 -23.01 -4.24 3.73
C THR A 95 -22.12 -3.00 3.62
N SER A 96 -22.50 -1.98 2.85
CA SER A 96 -21.68 -0.77 2.70
C SER A 96 -21.37 -0.08 4.05
N THR A 97 -22.30 -0.10 5.00
CA THR A 97 -22.09 0.46 6.35
C THR A 97 -21.08 -0.37 7.14
N GLU A 98 -21.14 -1.69 7.03
CA GLU A 98 -20.17 -2.60 7.65
C GLU A 98 -18.78 -2.44 7.04
N GLN A 99 -18.69 -2.32 5.71
CA GLN A 99 -17.44 -2.04 5.01
C GLN A 99 -16.81 -0.72 5.49
N ALA A 100 -17.62 0.34 5.57
CA ALA A 100 -17.16 1.63 6.07
C ALA A 100 -16.66 1.57 7.51
N TYR A 101 -17.32 0.78 8.37
CA TYR A 101 -16.90 0.58 9.75
C TYR A 101 -15.58 -0.18 9.85
N VAL A 102 -15.44 -1.31 9.14
CA VAL A 102 -14.19 -2.08 9.08
C VAL A 102 -13.05 -1.22 8.54
N GLU A 103 -13.29 -0.48 7.45
CA GLU A 103 -12.29 0.44 6.88
C GLU A 103 -11.91 1.55 7.87
N SER A 104 -12.86 2.05 8.67
CA SER A 104 -12.56 3.06 9.69
C SER A 104 -11.58 2.53 10.76
N ILE A 105 -11.71 1.26 11.16
CA ILE A 105 -10.81 0.61 12.13
C ILE A 105 -9.42 0.45 11.52
N VAL A 106 -9.35 -0.11 10.30
CA VAL A 106 -8.08 -0.33 9.59
C VAL A 106 -7.36 0.99 9.31
N LYS A 107 -8.10 2.03 8.90
CA LYS A 107 -7.55 3.36 8.64
C LYS A 107 -6.99 4.01 9.90
N ALA A 108 -7.72 3.93 11.02
CA ALA A 108 -7.24 4.48 12.30
C ALA A 108 -5.95 3.78 12.78
N MET A 109 -5.89 2.44 12.65
CA MET A 109 -4.69 1.66 12.94
C MET A 109 -3.52 2.10 12.07
N ARG A 110 -3.71 2.14 10.74
CA ARG A 110 -2.66 2.53 9.78
C ARG A 110 -2.17 3.95 10.02
N GLN A 111 -3.08 4.90 10.26
CA GLN A 111 -2.71 6.27 10.59
C GLN A 111 -1.84 6.34 11.85
N THR A 112 -2.24 5.62 12.91
CA THR A 112 -1.47 5.55 14.16
C THR A 112 -0.08 4.95 13.93
N GLN A 113 0.00 3.85 13.18
CA GLN A 113 1.27 3.22 12.82
C GLN A 113 2.16 4.16 12.00
N GLN A 114 1.60 4.90 11.04
CA GLN A 114 2.34 5.88 10.25
C GLN A 114 2.88 7.03 11.09
N GLU A 115 2.07 7.62 11.97
CA GLU A 115 2.49 8.69 12.90
C GLU A 115 3.61 8.20 13.82
N LEU A 116 3.49 6.98 14.34
CA LEU A 116 4.52 6.34 15.16
C LEU A 116 5.78 6.01 14.36
N ALA A 117 5.68 5.65 13.08
CA ALA A 117 6.82 5.33 12.22
C ALA A 117 7.65 6.59 11.92
N VAL A 118 6.98 7.71 11.66
CA VAL A 118 7.64 9.02 11.53
C VAL A 118 8.34 9.42 12.85
N ALA A 119 7.67 9.21 13.99
CA ALA A 119 8.31 9.41 15.30
C ALA A 119 9.52 8.49 15.50
N TRP A 120 9.43 7.23 15.06
CA TRP A 120 10.48 6.22 15.21
C TRP A 120 11.76 6.63 14.46
N VAL A 121 11.62 7.10 13.23
CA VAL A 121 12.74 7.58 12.39
C VAL A 121 13.49 8.74 13.04
N SER A 122 12.79 9.62 13.76
CA SER A 122 13.37 10.80 14.43
C SER A 122 13.86 10.53 15.86
N SER A 123 13.60 9.33 16.39
CA SER A 123 13.90 8.97 17.76
C SER A 123 15.29 8.35 17.93
N ASP A 124 15.84 8.46 19.14
CA ASP A 124 17.04 7.72 19.52
C ASP A 124 16.74 6.22 19.70
N GLN A 125 17.80 5.41 19.71
CA GLN A 125 17.69 3.95 19.79
C GLN A 125 16.96 3.48 21.07
N ASP A 126 17.07 4.24 22.17
CA ASP A 126 16.41 3.91 23.44
C ASP A 126 14.88 4.10 23.36
N ALA A 127 14.42 5.10 22.62
CA ALA A 127 12.99 5.38 22.41
C ALA A 127 12.33 4.53 21.32
N GLN A 128 13.10 4.06 20.32
CA GLN A 128 12.61 3.25 19.20
C GLN A 128 11.82 2.01 19.64
N GLY A 129 12.31 1.27 20.64
CA GLY A 129 11.62 0.08 21.15
C GLY A 129 10.24 0.38 21.74
N GLY A 130 10.09 1.53 22.41
CA GLY A 130 8.80 1.97 22.96
C GLY A 130 7.79 2.37 21.89
N LEU A 131 8.25 2.88 20.74
CA LEU A 131 7.38 3.24 19.62
C LEU A 131 6.89 2.00 18.87
N ILE A 132 7.74 0.98 18.69
CA ILE A 132 7.31 -0.33 18.15
C ILE A 132 6.23 -0.96 19.04
N ALA A 133 6.42 -0.93 20.36
CA ALA A 133 5.41 -1.46 21.29
C ALA A 133 4.04 -0.77 21.13
N LYS A 134 4.01 0.55 20.88
CA LYS A 134 2.77 1.30 20.62
C LYS A 134 2.14 0.96 19.27
N MET A 135 2.95 0.67 18.24
CA MET A 135 2.43 0.20 16.95
C MET A 135 1.71 -1.14 17.10
N ASN A 136 2.32 -2.05 17.87
CA ASN A 136 1.72 -3.36 18.18
C ASN A 136 0.47 -3.22 19.06
N GLU A 137 0.43 -2.23 19.97
CA GLU A 137 -0.76 -1.91 20.76
C GLU A 137 -1.91 -1.43 19.85
N ALA A 138 -1.65 -0.52 18.91
CA ALA A 138 -2.66 -0.06 17.96
C ALA A 138 -3.21 -1.20 17.09
N GLU A 139 -2.36 -2.15 16.68
CA GLU A 139 -2.79 -3.36 15.97
C GLU A 139 -3.67 -4.27 16.85
N ALA A 140 -3.28 -4.49 18.10
CA ALA A 140 -4.05 -5.30 19.05
C ALA A 140 -5.42 -4.67 19.40
N GLU A 141 -5.48 -3.34 19.50
CA GLU A 141 -6.72 -2.58 19.66
C GLU A 141 -7.64 -2.74 18.44
N ALA A 142 -7.09 -2.60 17.23
CA ALA A 142 -7.81 -2.81 15.99
C ALA A 142 -8.34 -4.24 15.87
N ASP A 143 -7.51 -5.24 16.19
CA ASP A 143 -7.92 -6.64 16.21
C ASP A 143 -9.05 -6.90 17.21
N THR A 144 -8.97 -6.32 18.40
CA THR A 144 -10.04 -6.42 19.41
C THR A 144 -11.35 -5.83 18.89
N ALA A 145 -11.31 -4.66 18.23
CA ALA A 145 -12.48 -4.02 17.63
C ALA A 145 -13.07 -4.85 16.48
N LEU A 146 -12.22 -5.41 15.61
CA LEU A 146 -12.64 -6.29 14.51
C LEU A 146 -13.25 -7.59 15.04
N ARG A 147 -12.69 -8.19 16.09
CA ARG A 147 -13.26 -9.37 16.75
C ARG A 147 -14.64 -9.11 17.31
N ALA A 148 -14.81 -7.97 18.00
CA ALA A 148 -16.11 -7.54 18.52
C ALA A 148 -17.12 -7.26 17.39
N PHE A 149 -16.66 -6.69 16.28
CA PHE A 149 -17.48 -6.44 15.10
C PHE A 149 -17.97 -7.73 14.45
N PHE A 150 -17.06 -8.60 14.02
CA PHE A 150 -17.37 -9.82 13.29
C PHE A 150 -18.13 -10.81 14.16
N ASN A 151 -17.76 -10.92 15.44
CA ASN A 151 -18.38 -11.82 16.42
C ASN A 151 -18.45 -13.30 15.92
N ASN A 152 -17.55 -13.65 15.00
CA ASN A 152 -17.45 -14.95 14.35
C ASN A 152 -15.98 -15.18 13.95
N GLU A 153 -15.35 -16.20 14.53
CA GLU A 153 -13.94 -16.52 14.28
C GLU A 153 -13.64 -16.88 12.82
N SER A 154 -14.60 -17.42 12.07
CA SER A 154 -14.42 -17.74 10.64
C SER A 154 -14.33 -16.47 9.78
N ASP A 155 -15.18 -15.48 10.06
CA ASP A 155 -15.15 -14.19 9.36
C ASP A 155 -13.87 -13.43 9.74
N ILE A 156 -13.48 -13.48 11.01
CA ILE A 156 -12.22 -12.89 11.50
C ILE A 156 -11.01 -13.54 10.82
N ALA A 157 -10.98 -14.87 10.71
CA ALA A 157 -9.91 -15.58 10.03
C ALA A 157 -9.84 -15.18 8.54
N THR A 158 -10.98 -15.18 7.84
CA THR A 158 -11.05 -14.75 6.44
C THR A 158 -10.56 -13.31 6.26
N PHE A 159 -10.96 -12.40 7.15
CA PHE A 159 -10.53 -11.01 7.13
C PHE A 159 -9.02 -10.88 7.36
N ARG A 160 -8.47 -11.60 8.34
CA ARG A 160 -7.03 -11.59 8.65
C ARG A 160 -6.20 -12.18 7.52
N ASP A 161 -6.65 -13.28 6.92
CA ASP A 161 -5.98 -13.89 5.77
C ASP A 161 -5.96 -12.90 4.60
N GLY A 162 -7.08 -12.26 4.30
CA GLY A 162 -7.16 -11.21 3.28
C GLY A 162 -6.27 -9.99 3.60
N LEU A 163 -6.21 -9.56 4.86
CA LEU A 163 -5.33 -8.46 5.27
C LEU A 163 -3.85 -8.85 5.19
N ALA A 164 -3.50 -10.09 5.49
CA ALA A 164 -2.13 -10.60 5.38
C ALA A 164 -1.66 -10.68 3.92
N MET A 165 -2.57 -10.89 2.97
CA MET A 165 -2.28 -10.87 1.53
C MET A 165 -2.12 -9.45 0.95
N GLN A 166 -2.46 -8.41 1.71
CA GLN A 166 -2.45 -7.03 1.24
C GLN A 166 -1.08 -6.58 0.73
N ALA A 167 0.01 -6.94 1.41
CA ALA A 167 1.37 -6.64 0.98
C ALA A 167 1.66 -7.23 -0.41
N ASP A 168 1.17 -8.44 -0.67
CA ASP A 168 1.37 -9.18 -1.92
C ASP A 168 0.48 -8.61 -3.06
N ILE A 169 -0.73 -8.12 -2.72
CA ILE A 169 -1.60 -7.35 -3.62
C ILE A 169 -0.92 -6.04 -4.04
N GLU A 170 -0.39 -5.27 -3.08
CA GLU A 170 0.31 -4.01 -3.33
C GLU A 170 1.57 -4.23 -4.18
N LEU A 171 2.35 -5.28 -3.89
CA LEU A 171 3.50 -5.67 -4.69
C LEU A 171 3.11 -6.02 -6.14
N TYR A 172 2.03 -6.77 -6.33
CA TYR A 172 1.52 -7.03 -7.68
C TYR A 172 1.09 -5.75 -8.40
N HIS A 173 0.42 -4.82 -7.71
CA HIS A 173 0.05 -3.53 -8.31
C HIS A 173 1.29 -2.74 -8.75
N GLN A 174 2.39 -2.77 -8.00
CA GLN A 174 3.67 -2.17 -8.39
C GLN A 174 4.31 -2.91 -9.58
N LEU A 175 4.14 -4.22 -9.67
CA LEU A 175 4.64 -5.06 -10.77
C LEU A 175 3.85 -4.87 -12.07
N SER A 176 2.54 -4.61 -11.97
CA SER A 176 1.60 -4.61 -13.09
C SER A 176 1.96 -3.70 -14.27
N PRO A 177 2.52 -2.47 -14.08
CA PRO A 177 2.92 -1.62 -15.19
C PRO A 177 4.09 -2.21 -15.97
N TYR A 178 5.05 -2.85 -15.29
CA TYR A 178 6.19 -3.51 -15.93
C TYR A 178 5.74 -4.73 -16.75
N LEU A 179 4.81 -5.52 -16.21
CA LEU A 179 4.17 -6.62 -16.95
C LEU A 179 3.45 -6.11 -18.21
N ALA A 180 2.74 -4.98 -18.10
CA ALA A 180 2.03 -4.38 -19.23
C ALA A 180 2.99 -3.91 -20.34
N VAL A 181 4.12 -3.28 -19.99
CA VAL A 181 5.17 -2.89 -20.95
C VAL A 181 5.71 -4.10 -21.72
N GLN A 182 5.78 -5.25 -21.07
CA GLN A 182 6.29 -6.49 -21.64
C GLN A 182 5.21 -7.33 -22.34
N GLY A 183 3.96 -6.85 -22.38
CA GLY A 183 2.84 -7.51 -23.05
C GLY A 183 2.20 -8.66 -22.27
N ALA A 184 2.48 -8.79 -20.97
CA ALA A 184 2.07 -9.90 -20.12
C ALA A 184 1.00 -9.51 -19.08
N THR A 185 -0.08 -8.85 -19.50
CA THR A 185 -1.19 -8.50 -18.60
C THR A 185 -1.94 -9.74 -18.13
N PHE A 186 -2.14 -9.89 -16.83
CA PHE A 186 -2.89 -11.00 -16.26
C PHE A 186 -4.40 -10.76 -16.32
N ASN A 187 -5.16 -11.83 -16.50
CA ASN A 187 -6.58 -11.82 -16.18
C ASN A 187 -6.75 -12.04 -14.66
N LYS A 188 -7.96 -11.82 -14.15
CA LYS A 188 -8.24 -11.92 -12.70
C LYS A 188 -7.81 -13.26 -12.09
N ALA A 189 -8.02 -14.38 -12.79
CA ALA A 189 -7.64 -15.70 -12.28
C ALA A 189 -6.12 -15.87 -12.13
N LYS A 190 -5.33 -15.36 -13.10
CA LYS A 190 -3.86 -15.39 -13.03
C LYS A 190 -3.31 -14.41 -12.01
N GLU A 191 -3.91 -13.23 -11.90
CA GLU A 191 -3.60 -12.25 -10.86
C GLU A 191 -3.78 -12.87 -9.47
N THR A 192 -4.95 -13.45 -9.19
CA THR A 192 -5.22 -14.13 -7.93
C THR A 192 -4.21 -15.24 -7.65
N ALA A 193 -3.97 -16.14 -8.62
CA ALA A 193 -3.00 -17.22 -8.45
C ALA A 193 -1.56 -16.70 -8.20
N PHE A 194 -1.17 -15.60 -8.83
CA PHE A 194 0.14 -14.99 -8.64
C PHE A 194 0.28 -14.35 -7.25
N ILE A 195 -0.73 -13.61 -6.78
CA ILE A 195 -0.75 -13.00 -5.45
C ILE A 195 -0.76 -14.09 -4.36
N GLU A 196 -1.55 -15.15 -4.52
CA GLU A 196 -1.55 -16.30 -3.62
C GLU A 196 -0.19 -17.00 -3.56
N ALA A 197 0.47 -17.16 -4.72
CA ALA A 197 1.82 -17.72 -4.79
C ALA A 197 2.84 -16.85 -4.05
N LEU A 198 2.82 -15.53 -4.28
CA LEU A 198 3.66 -14.57 -3.55
C LEU A 198 3.46 -14.70 -2.04
N HIS A 199 2.20 -14.64 -1.61
CA HIS A 199 1.83 -14.73 -0.20
C HIS A 199 2.30 -16.03 0.45
N GLN A 200 2.04 -17.17 -0.20
CA GLN A 200 2.43 -18.47 0.30
C GLN A 200 3.96 -18.60 0.43
N ILE A 201 4.71 -18.12 -0.57
CA ILE A 201 6.18 -18.19 -0.53
C ILE A 201 6.72 -17.27 0.57
N ARG A 202 6.27 -16.01 0.63
CA ARG A 202 6.69 -15.04 1.65
C ARG A 202 6.45 -15.58 3.06
N THR A 203 5.24 -16.06 3.34
CA THR A 203 4.90 -16.63 4.66
C THR A 203 5.71 -17.89 4.98
N THR A 204 5.95 -18.76 3.99
CA THR A 204 6.76 -19.98 4.16
C THR A 204 8.21 -19.67 4.55
N ILE A 205 8.80 -18.62 3.98
CA ILE A 205 10.18 -18.21 4.29
C ILE A 205 10.27 -17.31 5.53
N GLY A 206 9.13 -16.95 6.14
CA GLY A 206 9.08 -15.96 7.23
C GLY A 206 9.50 -14.55 6.78
N GLY A 207 9.20 -14.22 5.52
CA GLY A 207 9.50 -12.92 4.93
C GLY A 207 8.59 -11.83 5.47
N ILE A 208 9.12 -10.61 5.56
CA ILE A 208 8.40 -9.47 6.11
C ILE A 208 7.76 -8.64 5.00
N ASP A 209 6.74 -7.85 5.35
CA ASP A 209 6.31 -6.75 4.49
C ASP A 209 7.28 -5.57 4.65
N TRP A 210 8.12 -5.36 3.65
CA TRP A 210 9.13 -4.28 3.62
C TRP A 210 8.53 -2.87 3.54
N ASN A 211 7.24 -2.74 3.24
CA ASN A 211 6.51 -1.46 3.28
C ASN A 211 5.77 -1.25 4.62
N SER A 212 5.86 -2.20 5.55
CA SER A 212 5.19 -2.15 6.85
C SER A 212 6.11 -1.70 7.98
N PRO A 213 5.54 -1.33 9.15
CA PRO A 213 6.32 -1.09 10.36
C PRO A 213 7.18 -2.28 10.82
N GLU A 214 6.88 -3.50 10.38
CA GLU A 214 7.68 -4.70 10.70
C GLU A 214 9.12 -4.61 10.15
N ALA A 215 9.35 -3.80 9.13
CA ALA A 215 10.67 -3.58 8.54
C ALA A 215 11.56 -2.65 9.38
N LEU A 216 10.98 -1.74 10.16
CA LEU A 216 11.70 -0.71 10.92
C LEU A 216 12.83 -1.27 11.81
N PRO A 217 12.64 -2.37 12.58
CA PRO A 217 13.70 -2.93 13.41
C PRO A 217 14.94 -3.38 12.62
N PHE A 218 14.81 -3.77 11.35
CA PHE A 218 15.95 -4.21 10.55
C PHE A 218 16.80 -3.04 10.05
N PHE A 219 16.18 -1.88 9.85
CA PHE A 219 16.90 -0.66 9.48
C PHE A 219 17.80 -0.17 10.62
N SER A 220 17.38 -0.33 11.89
CA SER A 220 18.21 0.09 13.03
C SER A 220 19.36 -0.85 13.34
N THR A 221 19.26 -2.14 12.99
CA THR A 221 20.33 -3.12 13.21
C THR A 221 21.37 -3.15 12.10
N GLY A 222 21.16 -2.41 11.00
CA GLY A 222 22.05 -2.39 9.84
C GLY A 222 22.05 -3.70 9.03
N SER A 223 21.06 -4.57 9.25
CA SER A 223 20.93 -5.86 8.54
C SER A 223 19.77 -5.87 7.53
N ALA A 224 19.13 -4.72 7.29
CA ALA A 224 17.98 -4.61 6.41
C ALA A 224 18.29 -4.99 4.96
N GLU A 225 19.35 -4.41 4.37
CA GLU A 225 19.72 -4.65 2.96
C GLU A 225 20.00 -6.12 2.67
N GLN A 226 20.90 -6.73 3.45
CA GLN A 226 21.20 -8.16 3.32
C GLN A 226 19.93 -9.03 3.47
N ARG A 227 19.07 -8.72 4.45
CA ARG A 227 17.84 -9.50 4.66
C ARG A 227 16.86 -9.31 3.50
N PHE A 228 16.73 -8.10 2.97
CA PHE A 228 15.89 -7.80 1.82
C PHE A 228 16.34 -8.61 0.60
N ASP A 229 17.64 -8.63 0.30
CA ASP A 229 18.21 -9.40 -0.80
C ASP A 229 17.95 -10.90 -0.64
N GLU A 230 18.22 -11.45 0.54
CA GLU A 230 18.00 -12.86 0.83
C GLU A 230 16.52 -13.27 0.72
N GLU A 231 15.59 -12.41 1.17
CA GLU A 231 14.16 -12.66 1.05
C GLU A 231 13.69 -12.55 -0.40
N TRP A 232 14.17 -11.55 -1.13
CA TRP A 232 13.82 -11.36 -2.54
C TRP A 232 14.25 -12.55 -3.40
N GLU A 233 15.50 -13.01 -3.24
CA GLU A 233 16.03 -14.18 -3.95
C GLU A 233 15.21 -15.44 -3.63
N LYS A 234 14.89 -15.68 -2.35
CA LYS A 234 14.07 -16.84 -1.94
C LYS A 234 12.66 -16.77 -2.53
N ILE A 235 12.07 -15.58 -2.61
CA ILE A 235 10.76 -15.39 -3.26
C ILE A 235 10.86 -15.71 -4.75
N ASP A 236 11.87 -15.19 -5.44
CA ASP A 236 12.10 -15.46 -6.86
C ASP A 236 12.30 -16.95 -7.15
N ASP A 237 13.08 -17.64 -6.31
CA ASP A 237 13.30 -19.08 -6.43
C ASP A 237 12.02 -19.90 -6.17
N GLY A 238 11.23 -19.49 -5.18
CA GLY A 238 9.90 -20.05 -4.96
C GLY A 238 8.99 -19.86 -6.18
N LEU A 239 8.93 -18.64 -6.73
CA LEU A 239 8.09 -18.30 -7.88
C LEU A 239 8.46 -19.11 -9.12
N LYS A 240 9.75 -19.30 -9.41
CA LYS A 240 10.22 -20.15 -10.52
C LYS A 240 9.63 -21.56 -10.48
N THR A 241 9.34 -22.07 -9.29
CA THR A 241 8.77 -23.42 -9.10
C THR A 241 7.26 -23.45 -9.33
N VAL A 242 6.53 -22.40 -8.93
CA VAL A 242 5.05 -22.40 -8.92
C VAL A 242 4.42 -21.73 -10.13
N MET A 243 5.06 -20.70 -10.71
CA MET A 243 4.51 -19.97 -11.87
C MET A 243 4.16 -20.86 -13.08
N PRO A 244 4.93 -21.92 -13.44
CA PRO A 244 4.57 -22.79 -14.56
C PRO A 244 3.22 -23.51 -14.44
N VAL A 245 2.62 -23.52 -13.25
CA VAL A 245 1.28 -24.09 -13.02
C VAL A 245 0.18 -23.23 -13.65
N PHE A 246 0.36 -21.91 -13.74
CA PHE A 246 -0.68 -20.97 -14.18
C PHE A 246 -0.22 -19.91 -15.20
N LEU A 247 1.09 -19.78 -15.43
CA LEU A 247 1.67 -18.89 -16.44
C LEU A 247 2.33 -19.68 -17.58
N ASN A 248 2.32 -19.10 -18.78
CA ASN A 248 3.08 -19.61 -19.91
C ASN A 248 4.53 -19.06 -19.92
N GLY A 249 5.39 -19.59 -20.79
CA GLY A 249 6.81 -19.20 -20.83
C GLY A 249 7.06 -17.69 -21.04
N HIS A 250 6.28 -17.05 -21.91
CA HIS A 250 6.39 -15.61 -22.16
C HIS A 250 5.98 -14.79 -20.92
N GLU A 251 4.90 -15.19 -20.24
CA GLU A 251 4.46 -14.55 -18.99
C GLU A 251 5.48 -14.74 -17.86
N ILE A 252 6.12 -15.90 -17.76
CA ILE A 252 7.17 -16.17 -16.77
C ILE A 252 8.39 -15.28 -17.01
N GLU A 253 8.87 -15.20 -18.26
CA GLU A 253 9.97 -14.31 -18.63
C GLU A 253 9.62 -12.86 -18.29
N ALA A 254 8.37 -12.46 -18.53
CA ALA A 254 7.92 -11.13 -18.22
C ALA A 254 7.91 -10.83 -16.71
N VAL A 255 7.41 -11.77 -15.89
CA VAL A 255 7.47 -11.64 -14.43
C VAL A 255 8.90 -11.53 -13.94
N VAL A 256 9.82 -12.35 -14.45
CA VAL A 256 11.23 -12.32 -14.03
C VAL A 256 11.87 -10.96 -14.35
N SER A 257 11.63 -10.42 -15.55
CA SER A 257 12.15 -9.09 -15.92
C SER A 257 11.50 -7.98 -15.10
N ALA A 258 10.17 -7.99 -14.96
CA ALA A 258 9.43 -7.00 -14.18
C ALA A 258 9.87 -6.99 -12.70
N ARG A 259 10.10 -8.17 -12.11
CA ARG A 259 10.57 -8.27 -10.72
C ARG A 259 11.99 -7.75 -10.57
N LYS A 260 12.87 -7.95 -11.55
CA LYS A 260 14.20 -7.35 -11.54
C LYS A 260 14.14 -5.82 -11.54
N GLU A 261 13.31 -5.23 -12.41
CA GLU A 261 13.12 -3.77 -12.46
C GLU A 261 12.53 -3.22 -11.15
N LEU A 262 11.56 -3.94 -10.57
CA LEU A 262 10.99 -3.56 -9.28
C LEU A 262 11.98 -3.71 -8.13
N TYR A 263 12.79 -4.77 -8.12
CA TYR A 263 13.88 -4.95 -7.16
C TYR A 263 14.84 -3.77 -7.20
N ASP A 264 15.34 -3.41 -8.38
CA ASP A 264 16.28 -2.29 -8.54
C ASP A 264 15.66 -0.97 -8.00
N SER A 265 14.39 -0.73 -8.30
CA SER A 265 13.65 0.44 -7.82
C SER A 265 13.44 0.44 -6.30
N MET A 266 13.01 -0.69 -5.72
CA MET A 266 12.77 -0.79 -4.28
C MET A 266 14.07 -0.74 -3.51
N HIS A 267 15.09 -1.47 -3.96
CA HIS A 267 16.42 -1.49 -3.35
C HIS A 267 17.01 -0.08 -3.30
N HIS A 268 16.98 0.66 -4.41
CA HIS A 268 17.46 2.05 -4.42
C HIS A 268 16.66 2.97 -3.47
N SER A 269 15.34 2.78 -3.38
CA SER A 269 14.50 3.57 -2.46
C SER A 269 14.72 3.26 -0.98
N LEU A 270 14.99 1.99 -0.65
CA LEU A 270 15.17 1.53 0.73
C LEU A 270 16.62 1.69 1.21
N PHE A 271 17.57 1.59 0.29
CA PHE A 271 19.02 1.61 0.54
C PHE A 271 19.71 2.61 -0.40
N PRO A 272 19.44 3.92 -0.26
CA PRO A 272 20.05 4.95 -1.10
C PRO A 272 21.57 4.96 -0.91
N SER A 273 22.32 5.14 -2.00
CA SER A 273 23.77 5.13 -1.94
C SER A 273 24.31 6.43 -1.30
N GLU A 274 25.52 6.37 -0.72
CA GLU A 274 26.16 7.58 -0.17
C GLU A 274 26.41 8.65 -1.25
N GLU A 275 26.52 8.25 -2.53
CA GLU A 275 26.70 9.18 -3.66
C GLU A 275 25.43 9.99 -3.93
N ASP A 276 24.25 9.37 -3.85
CA ASP A 276 22.94 10.04 -4.01
C ASP A 276 22.69 11.12 -2.92
N SER A 277 23.41 11.01 -1.80
CA SER A 277 23.29 11.92 -0.66
C SER A 277 24.01 13.26 -0.87
N SER A 278 24.94 13.32 -1.83
CA SER A 278 25.84 14.46 -2.03
C SER A 278 25.31 15.49 -3.04
N GLU A 279 24.36 15.12 -3.90
CA GLU A 279 23.79 16.03 -4.91
C GLU A 279 22.64 16.90 -4.39
N ALA A 280 22.16 16.66 -3.15
CA ALA A 280 21.22 17.54 -2.47
C ALA A 280 21.88 18.80 -1.88
N GLU A 281 22.95 19.31 -2.51
CA GLU A 281 23.48 20.64 -2.21
C GLU A 281 22.40 21.68 -2.49
N THR A 282 21.94 22.30 -1.41
CA THR A 282 21.04 23.46 -1.34
C THR A 282 21.17 24.33 -2.58
N PRO A 283 20.08 24.58 -3.35
CA PRO A 283 20.12 25.55 -4.42
C PRO A 283 20.61 26.86 -3.80
N ALA A 284 21.76 27.34 -4.28
CA ALA A 284 22.40 28.53 -3.79
C ALA A 284 21.33 29.62 -3.67
N GLU A 285 21.16 30.14 -2.46
CA GLU A 285 20.26 31.21 -2.11
C GLU A 285 20.59 32.40 -3.02
N GLU A 286 19.89 32.51 -4.16
CA GLU A 286 19.96 33.67 -5.04
C GLU A 286 19.49 34.86 -4.20
N THR A 287 20.48 35.57 -3.67
CA THR A 287 20.28 36.78 -2.90
C THR A 287 19.58 37.75 -3.85
N PRO A 288 18.36 38.25 -3.55
CA PRO A 288 17.68 39.17 -4.44
C PRO A 288 18.54 40.43 -4.62
N GLU A 289 19.00 40.61 -5.84
CA GLU A 289 19.83 41.73 -6.27
C GLU A 289 19.07 43.04 -6.01
N GLY A 290 19.78 44.00 -5.42
CA GLY A 290 19.27 45.21 -4.75
C GLY A 290 18.11 45.95 -5.41
N ALA A 291 17.12 46.33 -4.59
CA ALA A 291 16.21 47.41 -4.91
C ALA A 291 16.96 48.76 -4.91
N PRO A 292 16.78 49.62 -5.93
CA PRO A 292 17.37 50.95 -5.94
C PRO A 292 16.69 51.86 -4.90
N SER A 293 17.50 52.40 -4.00
CA SER A 293 17.12 53.43 -3.02
C SER A 293 17.10 54.79 -3.71
N ASP A 294 15.92 55.22 -4.16
CA ASP A 294 15.68 56.62 -4.55
C ASP A 294 14.86 57.31 -3.46
N ALA A 295 15.55 58.14 -2.66
CA ALA A 295 14.94 59.12 -1.77
C ALA A 295 15.07 60.50 -2.44
N PRO A 296 13.97 61.24 -2.68
CA PRO A 296 14.07 62.65 -3.02
C PRO A 296 14.15 63.51 -1.76
N GLU A 297 15.22 64.32 -1.70
CA GLU A 297 15.36 65.47 -0.80
C GLU A 297 14.23 66.50 -1.04
N GLY A 298 13.88 67.23 0.02
CA GLY A 298 12.75 68.16 0.13
C GLY A 298 12.78 69.38 -0.80
N PRO A 299 11.81 70.29 -0.63
CA PRO A 299 11.85 71.24 0.50
C PRO A 299 10.66 71.20 1.47
#